data_AF-A0A1G2I6G9-F1
#
_entry.id   AF-A0A1G2I6G9-F1
#
_cell.length_a   1.000
_cell.length_b   1.000
_cell.length_c   1.000
_cell.angle_alpha   90.00
_cell.angle_beta   90.00
_cell.angle_gamma   90.00
#
_symmetry.space_group_name_H-M   'P 1'
#
loop_
_entity.id
_entity.type
_entity.pdbx_description
1 polymer ?
#
loop_
_entity_poly.entity_id
_entity_poly.type
_entity_poly.pdbx_seq_one_letter_code
_entity_poly.pdbx_strand_id
1 'polypeptide(L)'
;MKKIIWFTVGFIIFNFLGYYPTFSIPPLKKSEVFAQTEEQKGIVIPLSFSKPLILPHPGYFSTHFSNWHPGIDIATGLEMPIHPIIDGLVIEAGYDIFGLGNYVSVAHENGFSSKYAHMGKIYVKAGQKVTSDNILGEVGLTGHTSGPHTHLEITHNGTWIDPEKLLPELPDFPKNEYLVKK
;
A
#
# COMPACT_ATOMS: atom_id res chain seq x y z
N MET A 1 46.68 -31.22 53.08
CA MET A 1 47.49 -30.31 52.23
C MET A 1 47.05 -30.51 50.79
N LYS A 2 46.30 -29.57 50.18
CA LYS A 2 45.78 -29.67 48.81
C LYS A 2 46.50 -28.65 47.91
N LYS A 3 47.02 -29.14 46.78
CA LYS A 3 47.76 -28.37 45.76
C LYS A 3 46.81 -27.45 44.99
N ILE A 4 47.21 -26.20 44.80
CA ILE A 4 46.57 -25.22 43.93
C ILE A 4 47.60 -24.86 42.85
N ILE A 5 47.23 -25.09 41.58
CA ILE A 5 48.03 -24.81 40.39
C ILE A 5 47.44 -23.55 39.76
N TRP A 6 48.22 -22.47 39.68
CA TRP A 6 47.87 -21.27 38.94
C TRP A 6 48.60 -21.29 37.59
N PHE A 7 47.85 -21.28 36.50
CA PHE A 7 48.36 -21.08 35.15
C PHE A 7 48.48 -19.57 34.88
N THR A 8 49.70 -19.07 34.70
CA THR A 8 49.94 -17.71 34.20
C THR A 8 50.03 -17.74 32.67
N VAL A 9 49.09 -17.06 32.01
CA VAL A 9 49.07 -16.86 30.56
C VAL A 9 50.05 -15.73 30.22
N GLY A 10 51.10 -16.06 29.47
CA GLY A 10 52.05 -15.09 28.90
C GLY A 10 51.45 -14.40 27.68
N PHE A 11 51.38 -13.08 27.74
CA PHE A 11 50.97 -12.21 26.64
C PHE A 11 52.16 -12.01 25.70
N ILE A 12 52.21 -12.75 24.59
CA ILE A 12 53.24 -12.58 23.56
C ILE A 12 52.71 -11.58 22.52
N ILE A 13 53.23 -10.35 22.59
CA ILE A 13 53.05 -9.32 21.57
C ILE A 13 54.00 -9.66 20.41
N PHE A 14 53.47 -10.25 19.35
CA PHE A 14 54.24 -10.53 18.14
C PHE A 14 54.06 -9.36 17.17
N ASN A 15 55.09 -8.49 17.10
CA ASN A 15 55.23 -7.45 16.10
C ASN A 15 55.47 -8.11 14.73
N PHE A 16 54.43 -8.23 13.90
CA PHE A 16 54.59 -8.64 12.50
C PHE A 16 54.80 -7.42 11.63
N LEU A 17 56.06 -7.25 11.25
CA LEU A 17 56.58 -6.27 10.32
C LEU A 17 55.88 -6.40 8.95
N GLY A 18 55.16 -5.35 8.53
CA GLY A 18 55.28 -4.81 7.18
C GLY A 18 54.75 -5.60 5.98
N TYR A 19 53.69 -6.42 6.10
CA TYR A 19 52.98 -6.94 4.92
C TYR A 19 51.61 -6.25 4.78
N TYR A 20 51.60 -5.10 4.11
CA TYR A 20 50.36 -4.49 3.60
C TYR A 20 50.12 -5.07 2.21
N PRO A 21 49.14 -5.98 1.99
CA PRO A 21 48.76 -6.33 0.64
C PRO A 21 48.24 -5.06 -0.04
N THR A 22 48.99 -4.54 -1.00
CA THR A 22 48.48 -3.50 -1.89
C THR A 22 47.42 -4.15 -2.77
N PHE A 23 46.16 -4.01 -2.36
CA PHE A 23 45.03 -4.32 -3.23
C PHE A 23 45.02 -3.29 -4.36
N SER A 24 45.85 -3.53 -5.38
CA SER A 24 45.89 -2.70 -6.58
C SER A 24 44.59 -2.96 -7.34
N ILE A 25 43.60 -2.10 -7.10
CA ILE A 25 42.36 -2.10 -7.88
C ILE A 25 42.79 -1.77 -9.31
N PRO A 26 42.63 -2.68 -10.30
CA PRO A 26 42.93 -2.34 -11.68
C PRO A 26 42.11 -1.10 -12.06
N PRO A 27 42.67 -0.16 -12.85
CA PRO A 27 41.91 1.01 -13.26
C PRO A 27 40.63 0.54 -13.93
N LEU A 28 39.48 1.01 -13.41
CA LEU A 28 38.18 0.74 -14.01
C LEU A 28 38.26 1.19 -15.47
N LYS A 29 38.29 0.23 -16.39
CA LYS A 29 38.13 0.51 -17.81
C LYS A 29 36.74 1.10 -17.94
N LYS A 30 36.65 2.41 -18.12
CA LYS A 30 35.40 3.11 -18.39
C LYS A 30 34.88 2.53 -19.70
N SER A 31 34.00 1.54 -19.62
CA SER A 31 33.22 1.15 -20.78
C SER A 31 32.32 2.34 -21.02
N GLU A 32 32.60 3.10 -22.07
CA GLU A 32 31.60 3.94 -22.70
C GLU A 32 30.55 2.98 -23.27
N VAL A 33 29.68 2.47 -22.40
CA VAL A 33 28.38 2.04 -22.82
C VAL A 33 27.72 3.34 -23.23
N PHE A 34 27.83 3.66 -24.52
CA PHE A 34 26.84 4.51 -25.16
C PHE A 34 25.51 3.85 -24.80
N ALA A 35 24.82 4.43 -23.81
CA ALA A 35 23.39 4.28 -23.72
C ALA A 35 22.89 4.89 -25.02
N GLN A 36 22.79 4.07 -26.07
CA GLN A 36 21.81 4.30 -27.10
C GLN A 36 20.50 4.27 -26.33
N THR A 37 20.01 5.45 -25.97
CA THR A 37 18.59 5.65 -25.73
C THR A 37 17.94 5.35 -27.07
N GLU A 38 17.74 4.06 -27.35
CA GLU A 38 16.62 3.67 -28.18
C GLU A 38 15.42 4.23 -27.43
N GLU A 39 14.91 5.34 -27.94
CA GLU A 39 13.58 5.81 -27.66
C GLU A 39 12.69 4.59 -27.89
N GLN A 40 12.37 3.90 -26.79
CA GLN A 40 11.46 2.78 -26.84
C GLN A 40 10.15 3.41 -27.30
N LYS A 41 9.89 3.31 -28.61
CA LYS A 41 8.55 3.23 -29.17
C LYS A 41 7.97 1.88 -28.74
N GLY A 42 8.06 1.60 -27.43
CA GLY A 42 7.33 0.56 -26.77
C GLY A 42 5.89 0.87 -27.05
N ILE A 43 5.14 -0.19 -27.34
CA ILE A 43 3.70 -0.16 -27.21
C ILE A 43 3.47 0.20 -25.75
N VAL A 44 3.33 1.49 -25.46
CA VAL A 44 2.63 1.96 -24.28
C VAL A 44 1.24 1.43 -24.53
N ILE A 45 0.93 0.23 -24.04
CA ILE A 45 -0.45 -0.02 -23.67
C ILE A 45 -0.64 1.06 -22.61
N PRO A 46 -1.36 2.17 -22.88
CA PRO A 46 -1.64 3.07 -21.79
C PRO A 46 -2.27 2.17 -20.73
N LEU A 47 -1.79 2.28 -19.49
CA LEU A 47 -2.44 1.69 -18.33
C LEU A 47 -3.79 2.43 -18.23
N SER A 48 -4.68 2.08 -19.15
CA SER A 48 -5.89 2.79 -19.47
C SER A 48 -6.97 1.87 -19.02
N PHE A 49 -7.60 2.27 -17.96
CA PHE A 49 -8.87 1.73 -17.59
C PHE A 49 -9.87 2.00 -18.72
N SER A 50 -10.79 1.06 -18.92
CA SER A 50 -11.91 1.17 -19.85
C SER A 50 -12.89 2.27 -19.43
N LYS A 51 -12.94 2.59 -18.12
CA LYS A 51 -13.73 3.66 -17.51
C LYS A 51 -12.84 4.52 -16.60
N PRO A 52 -13.09 5.83 -16.47
CA PRO A 52 -12.42 6.64 -15.44
C PRO A 52 -12.68 6.07 -14.05
N LEU A 53 -11.67 6.14 -13.18
CA LEU A 53 -11.82 5.78 -11.78
C LEU A 53 -12.71 6.80 -11.06
N ILE A 54 -13.51 6.30 -10.13
CA ILE A 54 -14.32 7.11 -9.23
C ILE A 54 -13.84 6.93 -7.79
N LEU A 55 -14.23 7.86 -6.93
CA LEU A 55 -14.08 7.69 -5.49
C LEU A 55 -15.15 6.74 -4.96
N PRO A 56 -14.86 5.98 -3.89
CA PRO A 56 -15.85 5.09 -3.28
C PRO A 56 -17.04 5.84 -2.69
N HIS A 57 -16.82 7.07 -2.22
CA HIS A 57 -17.83 8.00 -1.72
C HIS A 57 -17.23 9.43 -1.64
N PRO A 58 -18.04 10.50 -1.55
CA PRO A 58 -17.57 11.83 -1.18
C PRO A 58 -16.99 11.85 0.24
N GLY A 59 -15.96 12.68 0.45
CA GLY A 59 -15.26 12.81 1.72
C GLY A 59 -13.96 13.59 1.58
N TYR A 60 -13.06 13.45 2.54
CA TYR A 60 -11.71 14.01 2.51
C TYR A 60 -10.68 12.96 2.96
N PHE A 61 -9.43 13.08 2.52
CA PHE A 61 -8.36 12.20 3.00
C PHE A 61 -8.05 12.53 4.45
N SER A 62 -8.28 11.56 5.35
CA SER A 62 -7.87 11.67 6.75
C SER A 62 -6.48 11.09 7.00
N THR A 63 -6.05 10.12 6.19
CA THR A 63 -4.71 9.53 6.24
C THR A 63 -4.26 9.15 4.84
N HIS A 64 -3.01 9.46 4.54
CA HIS A 64 -2.40 9.32 3.22
C HIS A 64 -1.60 8.02 3.11
N PHE A 65 -1.28 7.65 1.87
CA PHE A 65 -0.45 6.47 1.60
C PHE A 65 0.96 6.62 2.17
N SER A 66 1.44 5.59 2.85
CA SER A 66 2.82 5.53 3.35
C SER A 66 3.28 4.09 3.56
N ASN A 67 4.56 3.88 3.85
CA ASN A 67 5.10 2.54 4.15
C ASN A 67 4.45 1.87 5.38
N TRP A 68 3.83 2.65 6.27
CA TRP A 68 3.15 2.16 7.48
C TRP A 68 1.63 2.14 7.33
N HIS A 69 1.12 2.60 6.19
CA HIS A 69 -0.30 2.68 5.86
C HIS A 69 -0.47 2.39 4.35
N PRO A 70 -0.60 1.11 3.93
CA PRO A 70 -0.58 0.69 2.53
C PRO A 70 -1.88 1.00 1.77
N GLY A 71 -2.50 2.13 2.10
CA GLY A 71 -3.75 2.60 1.53
C GLY A 71 -3.99 4.06 1.89
N ILE A 72 -5.20 4.52 1.68
CA ILE A 72 -5.68 5.85 2.07
C ILE A 72 -6.94 5.70 2.90
N ASP A 73 -7.18 6.66 3.78
CA ASP A 73 -8.43 6.73 4.54
C ASP A 73 -9.24 7.92 4.05
N ILE A 74 -10.46 7.64 3.61
CA ILE A 74 -11.41 8.66 3.13
C ILE A 74 -12.48 8.81 4.23
N ALA A 75 -12.40 9.90 4.99
CA ALA A 75 -13.35 10.19 6.05
C ALA A 75 -14.68 10.70 5.51
N THR A 76 -15.79 10.20 6.08
CA THR A 76 -17.15 10.58 5.72
C THR A 76 -18.13 10.26 6.87
N GLY A 77 -19.44 10.27 6.62
CA GLY A 77 -20.46 9.86 7.60
C GLY A 77 -20.64 8.34 7.70
N LEU A 78 -21.17 7.87 8.83
CA LEU A 78 -21.66 6.48 8.95
C LEU A 78 -22.74 6.19 7.91
N GLU A 79 -22.87 4.90 7.54
CA GLU A 79 -23.87 4.39 6.60
C GLU A 79 -23.75 4.94 5.18
N MET A 80 -22.72 5.74 4.90
CA MET A 80 -22.44 6.23 3.56
C MET A 80 -22.17 5.06 2.61
N PRO A 81 -22.84 4.96 1.45
CA PRO A 81 -22.63 3.86 0.52
C PRO A 81 -21.20 3.86 -0.03
N ILE A 82 -20.59 2.68 -0.10
CA ILE A 82 -19.25 2.47 -0.66
C ILE A 82 -19.41 1.85 -2.04
N HIS A 83 -18.94 2.57 -3.05
CA HIS A 83 -18.90 2.13 -4.44
C HIS A 83 -17.51 1.57 -4.82
N PRO A 84 -17.41 0.62 -5.76
CA PRO A 84 -16.12 0.23 -6.28
C PRO A 84 -15.54 1.33 -7.17
N ILE A 85 -14.22 1.58 -7.07
CA ILE A 85 -13.52 2.62 -7.83
C ILE A 85 -13.63 2.42 -9.35
N ILE A 86 -13.82 1.18 -9.78
CA ILE A 86 -14.12 0.78 -11.16
C ILE A 86 -14.82 -0.58 -11.15
N ASP A 87 -15.45 -0.93 -12.26
CA ASP A 87 -16.07 -2.24 -12.48
C ASP A 87 -15.10 -3.40 -12.19
N GLY A 88 -15.64 -4.52 -11.73
CA GLY A 88 -14.81 -5.65 -11.34
C GLY A 88 -15.57 -6.87 -10.83
N LEU A 89 -14.81 -7.80 -10.26
CA LEU A 89 -15.28 -9.02 -9.63
C LEU A 89 -14.92 -9.00 -8.15
N VAL A 90 -15.91 -9.15 -7.27
CA VAL A 90 -15.66 -9.32 -5.83
C VAL A 90 -14.93 -10.64 -5.62
N ILE A 91 -13.70 -10.57 -5.14
CA ILE A 91 -12.87 -11.75 -4.86
C ILE A 91 -12.97 -12.18 -3.40
N GLU A 92 -13.16 -11.23 -2.49
CA GLU A 92 -13.34 -11.50 -1.05
C GLU A 92 -14.39 -10.56 -0.47
N ALA A 93 -15.14 -11.07 0.50
CA ALA A 93 -16.08 -10.30 1.32
C ALA A 93 -16.17 -11.00 2.67
N GLY A 94 -15.77 -10.34 3.75
CA GLY A 94 -15.65 -11.00 5.04
C GLY A 94 -15.28 -10.06 6.19
N TYR A 95 -14.93 -10.67 7.32
CA TYR A 95 -14.47 -9.96 8.51
C TYR A 95 -13.03 -10.35 8.82
N ASP A 96 -12.17 -9.35 8.96
CA ASP A 96 -10.79 -9.47 9.39
C ASP A 96 -10.64 -9.03 10.85
N ILE A 97 -9.96 -9.85 11.64
CA ILE A 97 -9.71 -9.61 13.06
C ILE A 97 -8.42 -8.82 13.33
N PHE A 98 -7.58 -8.62 12.31
CA PHE A 98 -6.25 -8.00 12.45
C PHE A 98 -6.26 -6.48 12.29
N GLY A 99 -7.37 -5.91 11.86
CA GLY A 99 -7.59 -4.47 11.90
C GLY A 99 -8.61 -3.98 10.89
N LEU A 100 -8.87 -4.69 9.79
CA LEU A 100 -9.74 -4.18 8.74
C LEU A 100 -11.23 -4.24 9.12
N GLY A 101 -11.63 -5.15 10.00
CA GLY A 101 -13.04 -5.39 10.31
C GLY A 101 -13.77 -5.97 9.10
N ASN A 102 -15.01 -5.52 8.84
CA ASN A 102 -15.69 -5.89 7.61
C ASN A 102 -14.98 -5.28 6.40
N TYR A 103 -14.68 -6.11 5.42
CA TYR A 103 -13.99 -5.69 4.21
C TYR A 103 -14.49 -6.40 2.96
N VAL A 104 -14.25 -5.76 1.82
CA VAL A 104 -14.51 -6.29 0.48
C VAL A 104 -13.28 -6.05 -0.39
N SER A 105 -12.86 -7.06 -1.15
CA SER A 105 -11.80 -6.94 -2.16
C SER A 105 -12.41 -7.15 -3.55
N VAL A 106 -12.07 -6.28 -4.49
CA VAL A 106 -12.56 -6.31 -5.88
C VAL A 106 -11.36 -6.42 -6.82
N ALA A 107 -11.35 -7.45 -7.66
CA ALA A 107 -10.41 -7.56 -8.77
C ALA A 107 -10.94 -6.79 -9.99
N HIS A 108 -10.05 -6.05 -10.64
CA HIS A 108 -10.33 -5.22 -11.80
C HIS A 108 -9.55 -5.72 -13.02
N GLU A 109 -9.73 -5.02 -14.14
CA GLU A 109 -8.94 -5.26 -15.34
C GLU A 109 -7.44 -4.95 -15.14
N ASN A 110 -6.61 -5.42 -16.07
CA ASN A 110 -5.16 -5.15 -16.10
C ASN A 110 -4.40 -5.54 -14.83
N GLY A 111 -4.90 -6.50 -14.04
CA GLY A 111 -4.21 -6.99 -12.84
C GLY A 111 -4.32 -6.07 -11.62
N PHE A 112 -5.21 -5.09 -11.65
CA PHE A 112 -5.51 -4.25 -10.50
C PHE A 112 -6.46 -4.94 -9.53
N SER A 113 -6.34 -4.64 -8.24
CA SER A 113 -7.37 -4.93 -7.26
C SER A 113 -7.48 -3.79 -6.25
N SER A 114 -8.68 -3.60 -5.72
CA SER A 114 -8.97 -2.66 -4.65
C SER A 114 -9.53 -3.37 -3.44
N LYS A 115 -9.20 -2.89 -2.25
CA LYS A 115 -9.74 -3.37 -0.98
C LYS A 115 -10.37 -2.22 -0.20
N TYR A 116 -11.56 -2.46 0.33
CA TYR A 116 -12.35 -1.51 1.09
C TYR A 116 -12.61 -2.10 2.47
N ALA A 117 -12.24 -1.39 3.53
CA ALA A 117 -12.33 -1.88 4.90
C ALA A 117 -13.12 -0.93 5.83
N HIS A 118 -13.26 -1.34 7.09
CA HIS A 118 -14.02 -0.66 8.14
C HIS A 118 -15.53 -0.53 7.87
N MET A 119 -16.10 -1.41 7.05
CA MET A 119 -17.52 -1.33 6.68
C MET A 119 -18.45 -1.59 7.88
N GLY A 120 -19.58 -0.89 7.94
CA GLY A 120 -20.65 -1.22 8.91
C GLY A 120 -21.37 -2.50 8.50
N LYS A 121 -21.65 -2.61 7.22
CA LYS A 121 -22.36 -3.74 6.60
C LYS A 121 -21.84 -4.00 5.20
N ILE A 122 -21.86 -5.26 4.80
CA ILE A 122 -21.49 -5.72 3.46
C ILE A 122 -22.76 -6.11 2.71
N TYR A 123 -22.90 -5.65 1.47
CA TYR A 123 -24.04 -5.90 0.59
C TYR A 123 -23.75 -6.87 -0.55
N VAL A 124 -22.48 -7.22 -0.75
CA VAL A 124 -22.01 -8.10 -1.82
C VAL A 124 -21.37 -9.37 -1.27
N LYS A 125 -21.10 -10.34 -2.15
CA LYS A 125 -20.43 -11.59 -1.81
C LYS A 125 -19.35 -11.92 -2.84
N ALA A 126 -18.38 -12.74 -2.43
CA ALA A 126 -17.36 -13.28 -3.34
C ALA A 126 -17.99 -13.95 -4.57
N GLY A 127 -17.39 -13.72 -5.73
CA GLY A 127 -17.87 -14.18 -7.04
C GLY A 127 -18.87 -13.25 -7.72
N GLN A 128 -19.33 -12.18 -7.06
CA GLN A 128 -20.26 -11.22 -7.65
C GLN A 128 -19.54 -10.24 -8.59
N LYS A 129 -20.04 -10.07 -9.81
CA LYS A 129 -19.64 -8.97 -10.69
C LYS A 129 -20.29 -7.68 -10.22
N VAL A 130 -19.51 -6.61 -10.16
CA VAL A 130 -19.94 -5.28 -9.74
C VAL A 130 -19.51 -4.25 -10.77
N THR A 131 -20.33 -3.23 -10.90
CA THR A 131 -20.03 -2.00 -11.63
C THR A 131 -19.82 -0.89 -10.62
N SER A 132 -19.19 0.20 -11.05
CA SER A 132 -19.01 1.45 -10.29
C SER A 132 -20.31 2.05 -9.75
N ASP A 133 -21.48 1.67 -10.28
CA ASP A 133 -22.78 2.12 -9.76
C ASP A 133 -23.33 1.20 -8.65
N ASN A 134 -22.74 0.03 -8.44
CA ASN A 134 -23.16 -0.89 -7.38
C ASN A 134 -22.62 -0.45 -6.01
N ILE A 135 -23.36 -0.80 -4.96
CA ILE A 135 -22.96 -0.55 -3.58
C ILE A 135 -22.35 -1.84 -3.01
N LEU A 136 -21.10 -1.79 -2.57
CA LEU A 136 -20.38 -2.90 -1.94
C LEU A 136 -20.82 -3.11 -0.49
N GLY A 137 -21.07 -2.00 0.21
CA GLY A 137 -21.34 -1.94 1.63
C GLY A 137 -21.54 -0.49 2.04
N GLU A 138 -21.46 -0.24 3.34
CA GLU A 138 -21.58 1.10 3.90
C GLU A 138 -20.46 1.40 4.89
N VAL A 139 -20.11 2.68 5.02
CA VAL A 139 -19.09 3.14 5.96
C VAL A 139 -19.53 2.83 7.38
N GLY A 140 -18.63 2.26 8.18
CA GLY A 140 -18.90 1.92 9.56
C GLY A 140 -17.70 2.14 10.46
N LEU A 141 -17.65 1.34 11.52
CA LEU A 141 -16.67 1.45 12.59
C LEU A 141 -16.10 0.09 13.04
N THR A 142 -16.07 -0.89 12.15
CA THR A 142 -15.52 -2.22 12.49
C THR A 142 -14.01 -2.26 12.35
N GLY A 143 -13.35 -3.11 13.12
CA GLY A 143 -11.89 -3.23 13.12
C GLY A 143 -11.21 -2.11 13.93
N HIS A 144 -9.98 -1.77 13.56
CA HIS A 144 -9.19 -0.72 14.20
C HIS A 144 -9.41 0.60 13.47
N THR A 145 -10.30 1.43 14.02
CA THR A 145 -10.66 2.72 13.44
C THR A 145 -10.72 3.80 14.52
N SER A 146 -10.42 5.03 14.14
CA SER A 146 -10.53 6.23 14.99
C SER A 146 -11.83 7.02 14.77
N GLY A 147 -12.60 6.68 13.73
CA GLY A 147 -13.83 7.38 13.34
C GLY A 147 -14.35 6.90 11.97
N PRO A 148 -15.52 7.35 11.52
CA PRO A 148 -16.12 6.84 10.29
C PRO A 148 -15.29 7.21 9.04
N HIS A 149 -14.76 6.19 8.36
CA HIS A 149 -14.00 6.33 7.12
C HIS A 149 -14.01 5.03 6.32
N THR A 150 -13.68 5.10 5.03
CA THR A 150 -13.30 3.92 4.24
C THR A 150 -11.79 3.87 4.13
N HIS A 151 -11.18 2.77 4.58
CA HIS A 151 -9.80 2.45 4.25
C HIS A 151 -9.77 1.79 2.87
N LEU A 152 -9.04 2.38 1.94
CA LEU A 152 -8.92 1.95 0.55
C LEU A 152 -7.47 1.63 0.20
N GLU A 153 -7.23 0.38 -0.18
CA GLU A 153 -5.95 -0.05 -0.71
C GLU A 153 -6.08 -0.38 -2.21
N ILE A 154 -5.05 -0.07 -3.00
CA ILE A 154 -4.98 -0.47 -4.41
C ILE A 154 -3.69 -1.26 -4.63
N THR A 155 -3.80 -2.39 -5.32
CA THR A 155 -2.64 -3.16 -5.76
C THR A 155 -2.67 -3.42 -7.26
N HIS A 156 -1.50 -3.59 -7.86
CA HIS A 156 -1.32 -4.07 -9.23
C HIS A 156 -0.34 -5.22 -9.22
N ASN A 157 -0.78 -6.39 -9.68
CA ASN A 157 0.02 -7.62 -9.68
C ASN A 157 0.68 -7.91 -8.31
N GLY A 158 -0.06 -7.66 -7.21
CA GLY A 158 0.39 -7.91 -5.84
C GLY A 158 1.26 -6.82 -5.22
N THR A 159 1.56 -5.74 -5.93
CA THR A 159 2.32 -4.59 -5.39
C THR A 159 1.37 -3.45 -5.03
N TRP A 160 1.49 -2.92 -3.81
CA TRP A 160 0.74 -1.73 -3.37
C TRP A 160 1.08 -0.51 -4.23
N ILE A 161 0.05 0.21 -4.65
CA ILE A 161 0.16 1.47 -5.34
C ILE A 161 -0.51 2.53 -4.49
N ASP A 162 0.10 3.70 -4.46
CA ASP A 162 -0.47 4.92 -3.90
C ASP A 162 -1.80 5.28 -4.61
N PRO A 163 -2.96 5.15 -3.93
CA PRO A 163 -4.27 5.41 -4.53
C PRO A 163 -4.48 6.87 -4.94
N GLU A 164 -3.81 7.83 -4.29
CA GLU A 164 -3.95 9.27 -4.60
C GLU A 164 -3.46 9.62 -5.99
N LYS A 165 -2.55 8.80 -6.55
CA LYS A 165 -2.04 8.98 -7.92
C LYS A 165 -3.01 8.49 -9.00
N LEU A 166 -4.01 7.71 -8.62
CA LEU A 166 -4.95 7.06 -9.54
C LEU A 166 -6.36 7.64 -9.45
N LEU A 167 -6.77 8.04 -8.25
CA LEU A 167 -8.11 8.56 -7.98
C LEU A 167 -8.22 10.03 -8.40
N PRO A 168 -9.44 10.51 -8.73
CA PRO A 168 -9.67 11.92 -8.98
C PRO A 168 -9.40 12.74 -7.70
N GLU A 169 -9.00 14.00 -7.89
CA GLU A 169 -8.79 14.94 -6.78
C GLU A 169 -10.06 15.06 -5.93
N LEU A 170 -9.90 14.94 -4.61
CA LEU A 170 -10.98 15.24 -3.68
C LEU A 170 -11.18 16.76 -3.63
N PRO A 171 -12.41 17.27 -3.67
CA PRO A 171 -12.65 18.69 -3.45
C PRO A 171 -12.13 19.08 -2.06
N ASP A 172 -11.47 20.23 -1.97
CA ASP A 172 -11.02 20.80 -0.70
C ASP A 172 -12.22 20.96 0.25
N PHE A 173 -12.43 20.00 1.14
CA PHE A 173 -13.49 20.08 2.13
C PHE A 173 -13.07 21.06 3.23
N PRO A 174 -13.83 22.14 3.48
CA PRO A 174 -13.61 22.92 4.68
C PRO A 174 -13.91 22.02 5.88
N LYS A 175 -12.93 21.86 6.77
CA LYS A 175 -12.99 21.06 8.03
C LYS A 175 -14.20 21.34 8.94
N ASN A 176 -15.03 22.32 8.61
CA ASN A 176 -15.94 22.99 9.54
C ASN A 176 -17.42 22.72 9.21
N GLU A 177 -17.76 22.22 8.02
CA GLU A 177 -19.14 22.28 7.52
C GLU A 177 -20.02 21.08 7.94
N TYR A 178 -19.41 19.95 8.31
CA TYR A 178 -20.13 18.73 8.71
C TYR A 178 -20.29 18.55 10.22
N LEU A 179 -19.66 19.39 11.04
CA LEU A 179 -19.85 19.39 12.51
C LEU A 179 -21.09 20.18 12.96
N VAL A 180 -21.87 20.76 12.04
CA VAL A 180 -22.93 21.73 12.36
C VAL A 180 -24.36 21.21 12.13
N LYS A 181 -24.56 20.04 11.53
CA LYS A 181 -25.92 19.48 11.43
C LYS A 181 -26.21 18.54 12.59
N LYS A 182 -26.71 19.12 13.68
CA LYS A 182 -27.45 18.44 14.75
C LYS A 182 -28.87 18.99 14.80
#